data_AF-A0A382XUC7-F1
#
_entry.id   AF-A0A382XUC7-F1
#
_cell.length_a   1.000
_cell.length_b   1.000
_cell.length_c   1.000
_cell.angle_alpha   90.00
_cell.angle_beta   90.00
_cell.angle_gamma   90.00
#
_symmetry.space_group_name_H-M   'P 1'
#
loop_
_entity.id
_entity.type
_entity.pdbx_description
1 polymer ?
#
loop_
_entity_poly.entity_id
_entity_poly.type
_entity_poly.pdbx_seq_one_letter_code
_entity_poly.pdbx_strand_id
1 'polypeptide(L)'
;MEFLTEWYSIAGFLVGMIVVLMLLGFPVAFAFLTTNIIGATIFMGDGTILSSLDAMPLLVSNAVDSVAMFALIPVPLFIIMGELFFHTGLAVRVFDALDRCFGRLPGRLSYITVAGGTIFATLSGSTMANTAMMGSLMVPEMTNRGYKGHMSMGPILGTGGLAMIIPPSALAVLLASLAEIDIGGLLIAGIFPGLVLALLYSILIYLQVKIDPDAAPEYTVEKSTVKEMILSL
;
A
#
# COMPACT_ATOMS: atom_id res chain seq x y z
N MET A 1 -43.24 10.16 -7.11
CA MET A 1 -42.67 9.90 -5.78
C MET A 1 -42.58 8.40 -5.46
N GLU A 2 -43.34 7.51 -6.12
CA GLU A 2 -43.26 6.03 -5.91
C GLU A 2 -42.03 5.36 -6.57
N PHE A 3 -41.37 6.00 -7.54
CA PHE A 3 -40.15 5.46 -8.16
C PHE A 3 -38.88 5.59 -7.30
N LEU A 4 -38.95 6.27 -6.16
CA LEU A 4 -37.82 6.52 -5.24
C LEU A 4 -37.84 5.64 -3.98
N THR A 5 -38.83 4.76 -3.84
CA THR A 5 -38.96 3.85 -2.67
C THR A 5 -38.44 2.44 -2.94
N GLU A 6 -38.14 2.11 -4.20
CA GLU A 6 -37.56 0.82 -4.58
C GLU A 6 -36.05 0.79 -4.28
N TRP A 7 -35.55 -0.30 -3.72
CA TRP A 7 -34.16 -0.41 -3.23
C TRP A 7 -33.11 -0.13 -4.34
N TYR A 8 -33.41 -0.50 -5.59
CA TYR A 8 -32.51 -0.26 -6.73
C TYR A 8 -32.43 1.23 -7.11
N SER A 9 -33.50 2.00 -6.89
CA SER A 9 -33.54 3.43 -7.18
C SER A 9 -32.72 4.23 -6.15
N ILE A 10 -32.80 3.83 -4.88
CA ILE A 10 -32.03 4.41 -3.78
C ILE A 10 -30.54 4.09 -3.99
N ALA A 11 -30.21 2.82 -4.25
CA ALA A 11 -28.83 2.41 -4.54
C ALA A 11 -28.26 3.12 -5.76
N GLY A 12 -29.03 3.22 -6.86
CA GLY A 12 -28.63 3.92 -8.07
C GLY A 12 -28.38 5.41 -7.84
N PHE A 13 -29.20 6.07 -7.02
CA PHE A 13 -29.01 7.48 -6.66
C PHE A 13 -27.74 7.69 -5.82
N LEU A 14 -27.55 6.91 -4.75
CA LEU A 14 -26.40 7.05 -3.86
C LEU A 14 -25.09 6.72 -4.58
N VAL A 15 -25.03 5.58 -5.28
CA VAL A 15 -23.84 5.17 -6.04
C VAL A 15 -23.56 6.14 -7.19
N GLY A 16 -24.59 6.54 -7.94
CA GLY A 16 -24.46 7.47 -9.04
C GLY A 16 -23.90 8.83 -8.60
N MET A 17 -24.38 9.34 -7.46
CA MET A 17 -23.91 10.60 -6.91
C MET A 17 -22.44 10.55 -6.47
N ILE A 18 -22.02 9.47 -5.80
CA ILE A 18 -20.62 9.27 -5.40
C ILE A 18 -19.72 9.23 -6.63
N VAL A 19 -20.09 8.44 -7.65
CA VAL A 19 -19.30 8.30 -8.88
C VAL A 19 -19.17 9.63 -9.61
N VAL A 20 -20.25 10.40 -9.74
CA VAL A 20 -20.22 11.72 -10.38
C VAL A 20 -19.34 12.70 -9.60
N LEU A 21 -19.43 12.75 -8.28
CA LEU A 21 -18.57 13.61 -7.46
C LEU A 21 -17.09 13.21 -7.59
N MET A 22 -16.78 11.93 -7.60
CA MET A 22 -15.40 11.44 -7.81
C MET A 22 -14.87 11.78 -9.21
N LEU A 23 -15.71 11.69 -10.26
CA LEU A 23 -15.35 12.10 -11.62
C LEU A 23 -15.07 13.60 -11.74
N LEU A 24 -15.73 14.42 -10.92
CA LEU A 24 -15.47 15.85 -10.80
C LEU A 24 -14.19 16.17 -10.00
N GLY A 25 -13.46 15.16 -9.54
CA GLY A 25 -12.21 15.31 -8.79
C GLY A 25 -12.41 15.64 -7.31
N PHE A 26 -13.62 15.46 -6.78
CA PHE A 26 -13.88 15.68 -5.36
C PHE A 26 -13.19 14.59 -4.52
N PRO A 27 -12.53 14.93 -3.39
CA PRO A 27 -11.91 13.91 -2.54
C PRO A 27 -12.95 12.91 -2.02
N VAL A 28 -12.59 11.63 -2.00
CA VAL A 28 -13.50 10.51 -1.71
C VAL A 28 -14.28 10.71 -0.41
N ALA A 29 -13.60 11.15 0.66
CA ALA A 29 -14.25 11.39 1.95
C ALA A 29 -15.41 12.41 1.86
N PHE A 30 -15.21 13.51 1.13
CA PHE A 30 -16.25 14.53 0.96
C PHE A 30 -17.35 14.08 0.01
N ALA A 31 -17.05 13.25 -0.99
CA ALA A 31 -18.07 12.65 -1.84
C ALA A 31 -19.01 11.75 -1.01
N PHE A 32 -18.46 10.86 -0.18
CA PHE A 32 -19.23 10.01 0.72
C PHE A 32 -20.05 10.81 1.73
N LEU A 33 -19.46 11.83 2.35
CA LEU A 33 -20.14 12.65 3.36
C LEU A 33 -21.29 13.46 2.73
N THR A 34 -21.05 14.09 1.59
CA THR A 34 -22.06 14.88 0.86
C THR A 34 -23.21 14.00 0.39
N THR A 35 -22.90 12.82 -0.17
CA THR A 35 -23.94 11.87 -0.59
C THR A 35 -24.71 11.29 0.59
N ASN A 36 -24.07 11.02 1.74
CA ASN A 36 -24.78 10.56 2.93
C ASN A 36 -25.71 11.64 3.51
N ILE A 37 -25.28 12.90 3.57
CA ILE A 37 -26.14 14.00 4.05
C ILE A 37 -27.34 14.19 3.11
N ILE A 38 -27.10 14.22 1.79
CA ILE A 38 -28.17 14.39 0.80
C ILE A 38 -29.10 13.16 0.78
N GLY A 39 -28.54 11.96 0.83
CA GLY A 39 -29.30 10.71 0.97
C GLY A 39 -30.19 10.70 2.21
N ALA A 40 -29.65 11.08 3.37
CA ALA A 40 -30.40 11.17 4.61
C ALA A 40 -31.54 12.20 4.53
N THR A 41 -31.32 13.38 3.91
CA THR A 41 -32.39 14.38 3.74
C THR A 41 -33.56 13.89 2.88
N ILE A 42 -33.27 13.10 1.83
CA ILE A 42 -34.25 12.68 0.83
C ILE A 42 -34.99 11.41 1.28
N PHE A 43 -34.30 10.47 1.91
CA PHE A 43 -34.84 9.13 2.19
C PHE A 43 -35.23 8.90 3.66
N MET A 44 -34.69 9.67 4.61
CA MET A 44 -34.99 9.52 6.05
C MET A 44 -35.81 10.68 6.62
N GLY A 45 -35.84 11.83 5.94
CA GLY A 45 -36.62 13.01 6.33
C GLY A 45 -37.87 13.22 5.46
N ASP A 46 -38.65 14.25 5.81
CA ASP A 46 -39.79 14.76 5.04
C ASP A 46 -39.38 15.66 3.85
N GLY A 47 -38.12 15.63 3.43
CA GLY A 47 -37.57 16.45 2.35
C GLY A 47 -37.06 17.83 2.79
N THR A 48 -37.08 18.14 4.08
CA THR A 48 -36.59 19.41 4.63
C THR A 48 -35.15 19.29 5.15
N ILE A 49 -34.31 20.31 4.96
CA ILE A 49 -32.96 20.35 5.58
C ILE A 49 -33.03 20.31 7.12
N LEU A 50 -34.17 20.64 7.72
CA LEU A 50 -34.35 20.57 9.17
C LEU A 50 -34.52 19.13 9.68
N SER A 51 -35.08 18.21 8.90
CA SER A 51 -35.24 16.80 9.30
C SER A 51 -33.96 15.98 9.16
N SER A 52 -32.93 16.50 8.46
CA SER A 52 -31.59 15.90 8.53
C SER A 52 -30.90 16.12 9.87
N LEU A 53 -31.32 17.10 10.67
CA LEU A 53 -30.86 17.26 12.06
C LEU A 53 -31.30 16.09 12.94
N ASP A 54 -32.43 15.43 12.65
CA ASP A 54 -32.85 14.22 13.36
C ASP A 54 -32.06 12.98 12.92
N ALA A 55 -31.52 12.98 11.70
CA ALA A 55 -30.61 11.95 11.20
C ALA A 55 -29.14 12.22 11.59
N MET A 56 -28.78 13.45 12.01
CA MET A 56 -27.43 13.80 12.45
C MET A 56 -26.93 12.94 13.61
N PRO A 57 -27.72 12.68 14.68
CA PRO A 57 -27.29 11.78 15.76
C PRO A 57 -26.91 10.38 15.26
N LEU A 58 -27.63 9.84 14.28
CA LEU A 58 -27.34 8.53 13.70
C LEU A 58 -26.06 8.56 12.85
N LEU A 59 -25.87 9.60 12.03
CA LEU A 59 -24.65 9.78 11.26
C LEU A 59 -23.42 9.97 12.16
N VAL A 60 -23.57 10.73 13.25
CA VAL A 60 -22.53 10.94 14.24
C VAL A 60 -22.23 9.65 15.00
N SER A 61 -23.25 8.88 15.43
CA SER A 61 -22.99 7.60 16.13
C SER A 61 -22.28 6.61 15.21
N ASN A 62 -22.74 6.45 13.96
CA ASN A 62 -22.07 5.56 12.99
C ASN A 62 -20.65 6.02 12.68
N ALA A 63 -20.39 7.33 12.60
CA ALA A 63 -19.05 7.86 12.42
C ALA A 63 -18.15 7.54 13.63
N VAL A 64 -18.65 7.71 14.85
CA VAL A 64 -17.92 7.38 16.09
C VAL A 64 -17.64 5.88 16.18
N ASP A 65 -18.64 5.04 15.92
CA ASP A 65 -18.51 3.59 15.94
C ASP A 65 -17.53 3.09 14.87
N SER A 66 -17.52 3.72 13.68
CA SER A 66 -16.58 3.40 12.60
C SER A 66 -15.14 3.77 12.94
N VAL A 67 -14.92 4.90 13.63
CA VAL A 67 -13.57 5.34 14.03
C VAL A 67 -13.06 4.59 15.27
N ALA A 68 -13.97 4.17 16.15
CA ALA A 68 -13.64 3.44 17.37
C ALA A 68 -13.45 1.93 17.16
N MET A 69 -13.46 1.43 15.92
CA MET A 69 -13.26 0.01 15.65
C MET A 69 -11.87 -0.43 16.13
N PHE A 70 -11.84 -1.47 16.98
CA PHE A 70 -10.61 -2.01 17.57
C PHE A 70 -9.58 -2.42 16.50
N ALA A 71 -10.06 -2.80 15.31
CA ALA A 71 -9.24 -3.16 14.18
C ALA A 71 -8.47 -2.00 13.53
N LEU A 72 -8.74 -0.74 13.88
CA LEU A 72 -7.92 0.39 13.45
C LEU A 72 -6.68 0.59 14.32
N ILE A 73 -6.61 0.01 15.53
CA ILE A 73 -5.47 0.16 16.45
C ILE A 73 -4.13 -0.34 15.86
N PRO A 74 -4.08 -1.46 15.10
CA PRO A 74 -2.83 -1.91 14.49
C PRO A 74 -2.25 -0.93 13.45
N VAL A 75 -3.09 -0.13 12.78
CA VAL A 75 -2.66 0.82 11.73
C VAL A 75 -1.63 1.84 12.26
N PRO A 76 -1.91 2.66 13.30
CA PRO A 76 -0.92 3.58 13.86
C PRO A 76 0.28 2.86 14.48
N LEU A 77 0.09 1.68 15.07
CA LEU A 77 1.21 0.90 15.63
C LEU A 77 2.20 0.45 14.54
N PHE A 78 1.70 0.00 13.38
CA PHE A 78 2.56 -0.37 12.24
C PHE A 78 3.25 0.84 11.62
N ILE A 79 2.57 2.00 11.54
CA ILE A 79 3.17 3.25 11.09
C ILE A 79 4.32 3.66 12.03
N ILE A 80 4.09 3.65 13.35
CA ILE A 80 5.12 3.96 14.36
C ILE A 80 6.31 3.02 14.23
N MET A 81 6.07 1.72 14.03
CA MET A 81 7.13 0.72 13.85
C MET A 81 7.96 1.00 12.58
N GLY A 82 7.30 1.30 11.46
CA GLY A 82 7.97 1.68 10.22
C GLY A 82 8.82 2.95 10.36
N GLU A 83 8.29 3.96 11.04
CA GLU A 83 8.99 5.23 11.32
C GLU A 83 10.21 5.02 12.23
N LEU A 84 10.08 4.16 13.25
CA LEU A 84 11.19 3.79 14.13
C LEU A 84 12.32 3.10 13.36
N PHE A 85 12.00 2.16 12.47
CA PHE A 85 13.02 1.50 11.65
C PHE A 85 13.69 2.43 10.65
N PHE A 86 12.96 3.42 10.14
CA PHE A 86 13.53 4.46 9.29
C PHE A 86 14.50 5.34 10.07
N HIS A 87 14.07 5.90 11.21
CA HIS A 87 14.88 6.80 12.03
C HIS A 87 16.09 6.12 12.70
N THR A 88 16.02 4.82 12.99
CA THR A 88 17.16 4.06 13.54
C THR A 88 18.22 3.71 12.49
N GLY A 89 17.97 3.97 11.20
CA GLY A 89 18.87 3.60 10.10
C GLY A 89 18.90 2.10 9.80
N LEU A 90 17.97 1.31 10.37
CA LEU A 90 17.88 -0.12 10.14
C LEU A 90 17.65 -0.43 8.66
N ALA A 91 16.83 0.38 7.98
CA ALA A 91 16.57 0.24 6.54
C ALA A 91 17.87 0.25 5.73
N VAL A 92 18.77 1.21 5.99
CA VAL A 92 20.07 1.34 5.30
C VAL A 92 20.94 0.10 5.55
N ARG A 93 20.99 -0.40 6.79
CA ARG A 93 21.76 -1.61 7.12
C ARG A 93 21.21 -2.86 6.43
N VAL A 94 19.89 -2.99 6.33
CA VAL A 94 19.25 -4.09 5.59
C VAL A 94 19.63 -4.01 4.11
N PHE A 95 19.62 -2.81 3.53
CA PHE A 95 20.09 -2.62 2.16
C PHE A 95 21.56 -2.97 1.97
N ASP A 96 22.44 -2.55 2.87
CA ASP A 96 23.87 -2.91 2.81
C ASP A 96 24.06 -4.42 2.91
N ALA A 97 23.30 -5.10 3.76
CA ALA A 97 23.31 -6.55 3.89
C ALA A 97 22.81 -7.25 2.62
N LEU A 98 21.72 -6.75 2.02
CA LEU A 98 21.21 -7.25 0.75
C LEU A 98 22.19 -7.00 -0.39
N ASP A 99 22.79 -5.82 -0.49
CA ASP A 99 23.77 -5.47 -1.50
C ASP A 99 24.99 -6.41 -1.47
N ARG A 100 25.38 -6.88 -0.28
CA ARG A 100 26.41 -7.90 -0.10
C ARG A 100 25.93 -9.30 -0.49
N CYS A 101 24.66 -9.63 -0.26
CA CYS A 101 24.08 -10.92 -0.63
C CYS A 101 23.92 -11.07 -2.16
N PHE A 102 23.65 -9.97 -2.85
CA PHE A 102 23.55 -9.94 -4.31
C PHE A 102 24.92 -9.69 -4.94
N GLY A 103 25.50 -10.73 -5.54
CA GLY A 103 26.77 -10.66 -6.28
C GLY A 103 26.68 -9.88 -7.61
N ARG A 104 27.49 -10.26 -8.60
CA ARG A 104 27.50 -9.63 -9.94
C ARG A 104 26.33 -10.12 -10.80
N LEU A 105 25.13 -9.65 -10.49
CA LEU A 105 23.91 -9.92 -11.26
C LEU A 105 23.54 -8.70 -12.13
N PRO A 106 23.22 -8.89 -13.42
CA PRO A 106 22.70 -7.79 -14.24
C PRO A 106 21.32 -7.38 -13.72
N GLY A 107 21.10 -6.08 -13.52
CA GLY A 107 19.89 -5.57 -12.84
C GLY A 107 19.90 -5.68 -11.31
N ARG A 108 21.07 -5.87 -10.67
CA ARG A 108 21.21 -6.05 -9.22
C ARG A 108 20.38 -5.08 -8.38
N LEU A 109 20.43 -3.78 -8.69
CA LEU A 109 19.71 -2.78 -7.89
C LEU A 109 18.20 -3.03 -7.91
N SER A 110 17.65 -3.48 -9.04
CA SER A 110 16.22 -3.80 -9.14
C SER A 110 15.84 -4.99 -8.27
N TYR A 111 16.70 -6.02 -8.16
CA TYR A 111 16.48 -7.14 -7.24
C TYR A 111 16.63 -6.72 -5.78
N ILE A 112 17.60 -5.86 -5.46
CA ILE A 112 17.77 -5.31 -4.12
C ILE A 112 16.54 -4.49 -3.72
N THR A 113 15.98 -3.70 -4.64
CA THR A 113 14.70 -3.00 -4.41
C THR A 113 13.60 -4.00 -4.10
N VAL A 114 13.45 -5.08 -4.87
CA VAL A 114 12.41 -6.09 -4.61
C VAL A 114 12.59 -6.78 -3.26
N ALA A 115 13.79 -7.26 -2.97
CA ALA A 115 14.09 -7.95 -1.72
C ALA A 115 14.02 -7.01 -0.50
N GLY A 116 14.63 -5.83 -0.59
CA GLY A 116 14.66 -4.82 0.45
C GLY A 116 13.28 -4.23 0.72
N GLY A 117 12.53 -3.92 -0.34
CA GLY A 117 11.15 -3.47 -0.25
C GLY A 117 10.21 -4.54 0.31
N THR A 118 10.47 -5.82 0.04
CA THR A 118 9.71 -6.94 0.62
C THR A 118 10.00 -7.09 2.13
N ILE A 119 11.27 -7.02 2.54
CA ILE A 119 11.63 -7.07 3.96
C ILE A 119 11.12 -5.83 4.69
N PHE A 120 11.23 -4.65 4.10
CA PHE A 120 10.73 -3.43 4.72
C PHE A 120 9.19 -3.39 4.76
N ALA A 121 8.52 -3.98 3.79
CA ALA A 121 7.08 -4.20 3.84
C ALA A 121 6.70 -5.03 5.08
N THR A 122 7.45 -6.10 5.39
CA THR A 122 7.21 -6.92 6.58
C THR A 122 7.54 -6.21 7.90
N LEU A 123 8.04 -4.98 7.83
CA LEU A 123 8.46 -4.19 8.99
C LEU A 123 7.62 -2.92 9.15
N SER A 124 7.09 -2.33 8.08
CA SER A 124 6.29 -1.10 8.15
C SER A 124 4.81 -1.29 7.88
N GLY A 125 4.43 -2.33 7.13
CA GLY A 125 3.05 -2.55 6.68
C GLY A 125 2.40 -1.39 5.95
N SER A 126 3.22 -0.46 5.41
CA SER A 126 2.78 0.78 4.78
C SER A 126 3.35 0.88 3.36
N THR A 127 2.46 0.79 2.38
CA THR A 127 2.78 0.97 0.96
C THR A 127 3.37 2.34 0.66
N MET A 128 2.85 3.40 1.28
CA MET A 128 3.36 4.75 1.06
C MET A 128 4.76 4.92 1.62
N ALA A 129 5.01 4.46 2.85
CA ALA A 129 6.33 4.55 3.47
C ALA A 129 7.37 3.73 2.69
N ASN A 130 7.01 2.49 2.32
CA ASN A 130 7.88 1.64 1.52
C ASN A 130 8.21 2.29 0.16
N THR A 131 7.21 2.77 -0.57
CA THR A 131 7.43 3.41 -1.89
C THR A 131 8.24 4.69 -1.78
N ALA A 132 7.98 5.53 -0.77
CA ALA A 132 8.70 6.78 -0.56
C ALA A 132 10.18 6.52 -0.20
N MET A 133 10.45 5.52 0.62
CA MET A 133 11.80 5.16 1.01
C MET A 133 12.58 4.52 -0.13
N MET A 134 12.01 3.50 -0.79
CA MET A 134 12.62 2.86 -1.96
C MET A 134 12.83 3.89 -3.08
N GLY A 135 11.85 4.79 -3.29
CA GLY A 135 11.91 5.90 -4.23
C GLY A 135 13.06 6.86 -3.97
N SER A 136 13.17 7.37 -2.74
CA SER A 136 14.19 8.35 -2.38
C SER A 136 15.61 7.76 -2.34
N LEU A 137 15.75 6.48 -2.01
CA LEU A 137 17.05 5.80 -1.95
C LEU A 137 17.49 5.21 -3.30
N MET A 138 16.61 4.47 -3.98
CA MET A 138 17.00 3.66 -5.14
C MET A 138 16.90 4.40 -6.48
N VAL A 139 15.96 5.34 -6.66
CA VAL A 139 15.87 6.11 -7.92
C VAL A 139 17.14 6.90 -8.22
N PRO A 140 17.69 7.72 -7.31
CA PRO A 140 18.92 8.47 -7.60
C PRO A 140 20.10 7.52 -7.84
N GLU A 141 20.20 6.45 -7.05
CA GLU A 141 21.27 5.46 -7.17
C GLU A 141 21.25 4.73 -8.52
N MET A 142 20.08 4.24 -8.94
CA MET A 142 19.90 3.58 -10.24
C MET A 142 20.14 4.54 -11.41
N THR A 143 19.70 5.80 -11.29
CA THR A 143 19.92 6.84 -12.31
C THR A 143 21.40 7.14 -12.49
N ASN A 144 22.15 7.29 -11.38
CA ASN A 144 23.60 7.51 -11.42
C ASN A 144 24.36 6.35 -12.08
N ARG A 145 23.82 5.13 -12.00
CA ARG A 145 24.38 3.93 -12.63
C ARG A 145 23.83 3.66 -14.04
N GLY A 146 23.06 4.59 -14.61
CA GLY A 146 22.58 4.51 -15.99
C GLY A 146 21.38 3.59 -16.21
N TYR A 147 20.60 3.25 -15.18
CA TYR A 147 19.38 2.46 -15.34
C TYR A 147 18.33 3.28 -16.12
N LYS A 148 17.61 2.63 -17.02
CA LYS A 148 16.43 3.24 -17.67
C LYS A 148 15.30 3.42 -16.65
N GLY A 149 14.51 4.48 -16.81
CA GLY A 149 13.48 4.87 -15.83
C GLY A 149 12.48 3.76 -15.47
N HIS A 150 12.12 2.87 -16.42
CA HIS A 150 11.22 1.76 -16.14
C HIS A 150 11.85 0.65 -15.27
N MET A 151 13.17 0.43 -15.35
CA MET A 151 13.91 -0.48 -14.47
C MET A 151 14.15 0.10 -13.09
N SER A 152 14.05 1.44 -12.96
CA SER A 152 14.12 2.13 -11.68
C SER A 152 12.76 2.19 -10.99
N MET A 153 11.76 2.77 -11.63
CA MET A 153 10.42 2.96 -11.05
C MET A 153 9.62 1.66 -10.96
N GLY A 154 9.75 0.74 -11.92
CA GLY A 154 8.95 -0.49 -11.97
C GLY A 154 9.09 -1.34 -10.70
N PRO A 155 10.30 -1.75 -10.30
CA PRO A 155 10.53 -2.50 -9.06
C PRO A 155 10.05 -1.75 -7.81
N ILE A 156 10.24 -0.44 -7.75
CA ILE A 156 9.82 0.40 -6.62
C ILE A 156 8.30 0.39 -6.48
N LEU A 157 7.57 0.65 -7.57
CA LEU A 157 6.11 0.62 -7.59
C LEU A 157 5.56 -0.79 -7.30
N GLY A 158 6.21 -1.82 -7.85
CA GLY A 158 5.85 -3.22 -7.59
C GLY A 158 5.96 -3.58 -6.10
N THR A 159 7.07 -3.22 -5.46
CA THR A 159 7.26 -3.45 -4.02
C THR A 159 6.29 -2.68 -3.14
N GLY A 160 5.90 -1.46 -3.56
CA GLY A 160 4.83 -0.71 -2.91
C GLY A 160 3.51 -1.49 -2.89
N GLY A 161 3.13 -2.07 -4.03
CA GLY A 161 1.93 -2.91 -4.14
C GLY A 161 2.01 -4.16 -3.28
N LEU A 162 3.15 -4.85 -3.29
CA LEU A 162 3.42 -6.02 -2.44
C LEU A 162 3.32 -5.72 -0.95
N ALA A 163 3.69 -4.50 -0.53
CA ALA A 163 3.61 -4.08 0.87
C ALA A 163 2.18 -4.07 1.45
N MET A 164 1.15 -4.08 0.59
CA MET A 164 -0.24 -4.23 1.05
C MET A 164 -0.58 -5.65 1.48
N ILE A 165 0.17 -6.65 1.00
CA ILE A 165 -0.20 -8.07 1.15
C ILE A 165 0.60 -8.76 2.24
N ILE A 166 1.90 -8.49 2.34
CA ILE A 166 2.77 -9.20 3.29
C ILE A 166 2.61 -8.62 4.70
N PRO A 167 2.39 -9.46 5.73
CA PRO A 167 2.27 -9.01 7.12
C PRO A 167 3.53 -8.34 7.67
N PRO A 168 3.38 -7.34 8.57
CA PRO A 168 2.14 -6.70 8.99
C PRO A 168 1.57 -5.84 7.86
N SER A 169 0.24 -5.74 7.73
CA SER A 169 -0.40 -4.89 6.72
C SER A 169 -1.63 -4.20 7.31
N ALA A 170 -1.59 -2.86 7.33
CA ALA A 170 -2.70 -2.04 7.82
C ALA A 170 -3.99 -2.27 7.01
N LEU A 171 -3.86 -2.38 5.68
CA LEU A 171 -4.99 -2.61 4.79
C LEU A 171 -5.59 -4.00 4.96
N ALA A 172 -4.76 -5.04 5.13
CA ALA A 172 -5.25 -6.39 5.38
C ALA A 172 -6.04 -6.47 6.69
N VAL A 173 -5.56 -5.83 7.76
CA VAL A 173 -6.29 -5.77 9.04
C VAL A 173 -7.62 -5.05 8.90
N LEU A 174 -7.64 -3.90 8.21
CA LEU A 174 -8.87 -3.14 7.96
C LEU A 174 -9.90 -3.99 7.19
N LEU A 175 -9.47 -4.62 6.10
CA LEU A 175 -10.34 -5.45 5.26
C LEU A 175 -10.82 -6.70 6.01
N ALA A 176 -9.97 -7.36 6.80
CA ALA A 176 -10.38 -8.49 7.63
C ALA A 176 -11.48 -8.10 8.62
N SER A 177 -11.33 -6.95 9.26
CA SER A 177 -12.33 -6.47 10.21
C SER A 177 -13.64 -6.06 9.56
N LEU A 178 -13.60 -5.43 8.39
CA LEU A 178 -14.80 -5.08 7.65
C LEU A 178 -15.53 -6.32 7.12
N ALA A 179 -14.78 -7.37 6.77
CA ALA A 179 -15.32 -8.64 6.33
C ALA A 179 -15.68 -9.60 7.48
N GLU A 180 -15.50 -9.20 8.74
CA GLU A 180 -15.75 -10.02 9.93
C GLU A 180 -15.03 -11.39 9.91
N ILE A 181 -13.85 -11.45 9.30
CA ILE A 181 -13.01 -12.66 9.24
C ILE A 181 -11.84 -12.58 10.21
N ASP A 182 -11.25 -13.74 10.50
CA ASP A 182 -10.08 -13.83 11.36
C ASP A 182 -8.89 -13.05 10.76
N ILE A 183 -8.46 -12.03 11.49
CA ILE A 183 -7.35 -11.14 11.11
C ILE A 183 -6.05 -11.91 11.06
N GLY A 184 -5.80 -12.79 12.05
CA GLY A 184 -4.58 -13.59 12.10
C GLY A 184 -4.49 -14.54 10.91
N GLY A 185 -5.59 -15.24 10.62
CA GLY A 185 -5.74 -16.11 9.46
C GLY A 185 -5.51 -15.38 8.14
N LEU A 186 -6.10 -14.19 7.95
CA LEU A 186 -5.90 -13.41 6.72
C LEU A 186 -4.44 -12.95 6.56
N LEU A 187 -3.81 -12.48 7.64
CA LEU A 187 -2.40 -12.08 7.60
C LEU A 187 -1.50 -13.26 7.23
N ILE A 188 -1.67 -14.42 7.90
CA ILE A 188 -0.90 -15.63 7.57
C ILE A 188 -1.16 -16.07 6.12
N ALA A 189 -2.41 -16.02 5.67
CA ALA A 189 -2.78 -16.33 4.29
C ALA A 189 -2.13 -15.38 3.28
N GLY A 190 -1.84 -14.13 3.66
CA GLY A 190 -1.16 -13.12 2.84
C GLY A 190 0.33 -13.41 2.58
N ILE A 191 0.98 -14.23 3.40
CA ILE A 191 2.41 -14.56 3.24
C ILE A 191 2.67 -15.24 1.89
N PHE A 192 1.88 -16.26 1.57
CA PHE A 192 2.02 -17.02 0.32
C PHE A 192 1.88 -16.15 -0.94
N PRO A 193 0.77 -15.42 -1.16
CA PRO A 193 0.61 -14.57 -2.34
C PRO A 193 1.66 -13.45 -2.38
N GLY A 194 2.08 -12.92 -1.23
CA GLY A 194 3.15 -11.92 -1.18
C GLY A 194 4.50 -12.45 -1.65
N LEU A 195 4.90 -13.65 -1.21
CA LEU A 195 6.12 -14.32 -1.69
C LEU A 195 6.03 -14.67 -3.18
N VAL A 196 4.86 -15.12 -3.64
CA VAL A 196 4.62 -15.35 -5.07
C VAL A 196 4.80 -14.06 -5.86
N LEU A 197 4.27 -12.94 -5.38
CA LEU A 197 4.42 -11.64 -6.04
C LEU A 197 5.88 -11.17 -6.08
N ALA A 198 6.63 -11.31 -4.98
CA ALA A 198 8.07 -11.00 -4.93
C ALA A 198 8.85 -11.82 -5.98
N LEU A 199 8.52 -13.11 -6.08
CA LEU A 199 9.13 -14.01 -7.05
C LEU A 199 8.75 -13.63 -8.49
N LEU A 200 7.49 -13.28 -8.76
CA LEU A 200 7.04 -12.82 -10.07
C LEU A 200 7.72 -11.51 -10.48
N TYR A 201 7.90 -10.56 -9.55
CA TYR A 201 8.65 -9.34 -9.83
C TYR A 201 10.12 -9.61 -10.12
N SER A 202 10.74 -10.55 -9.38
CA SER A 202 12.11 -10.97 -9.65
C SER A 202 12.24 -11.62 -11.04
N ILE A 203 11.29 -12.46 -11.44
CA ILE A 203 11.24 -13.04 -12.79
C ILE A 203 11.04 -11.94 -13.85
N LEU A 204 10.16 -10.98 -13.60
CA LEU A 204 9.90 -9.88 -14.52
C LEU A 204 11.16 -9.04 -14.74
N ILE A 205 11.90 -8.72 -13.68
CA ILE A 205 13.21 -8.05 -13.77
C ILE A 205 14.18 -8.88 -14.62
N TYR A 206 14.28 -10.19 -14.37
CA TYR A 206 15.13 -11.08 -15.15
C TYR A 206 14.79 -11.07 -16.65
N LEU A 207 13.51 -11.17 -16.98
CA LEU A 207 13.03 -11.11 -18.37
C LEU A 207 13.33 -9.74 -19.00
N GLN A 208 13.12 -8.65 -18.27
CA GLN A 208 13.34 -7.30 -18.77
C GLN A 208 14.82 -7.04 -19.07
N VAL A 209 15.72 -7.48 -18.19
CA VAL A 209 17.17 -7.41 -18.39
C VAL A 209 17.61 -8.24 -19.61
N LYS A 210 16.98 -9.40 -19.84
CA LYS A 210 17.29 -10.26 -20.99
C LYS A 210 16.80 -9.67 -22.31
N ILE A 211 15.67 -8.94 -22.31
CA ILE A 211 15.10 -8.29 -23.49
C ILE A 211 15.87 -7.00 -23.82
N ASP A 212 16.21 -6.22 -22.80
CA ASP A 212 16.90 -4.94 -22.94
C ASP A 212 18.08 -4.86 -21.96
N PRO A 213 19.24 -5.42 -22.33
CA PRO A 213 20.44 -5.40 -21.48
C PRO A 213 20.93 -3.99 -21.17
N ASP A 214 20.68 -3.03 -22.07
CA ASP A 214 21.02 -1.62 -21.87
C ASP A 214 20.11 -0.93 -20.84
N ALA A 215 19.00 -1.56 -20.43
CA ALA A 215 18.12 -1.02 -19.40
C ALA A 215 18.71 -1.06 -17.99
N ALA A 216 19.66 -1.96 -17.74
CA ALA A 216 20.32 -2.13 -16.45
C ALA A 216 21.81 -2.47 -16.64
N PRO A 217 22.68 -1.45 -16.80
CA PRO A 217 24.09 -1.65 -17.09
C PRO A 217 24.80 -2.47 -15.99
N GLU A 218 25.66 -3.38 -16.41
CA GLU A 218 26.57 -4.06 -15.47
C GLU A 218 27.64 -3.08 -14.99
N TYR A 219 27.81 -2.98 -13.68
CA TYR A 219 28.88 -2.21 -13.06
C TYR A 219 29.70 -3.11 -12.15
N THR A 220 31.00 -2.84 -12.06
CA THR A 220 31.94 -3.63 -11.26
C THR A 220 31.65 -3.45 -9.78
N VAL A 221 31.19 -4.50 -9.11
CA VAL A 221 31.10 -4.56 -7.64
C VAL A 221 32.36 -5.22 -7.08
N GLU A 222 32.92 -4.66 -6.00
CA GLU A 222 33.88 -5.34 -5.13
C GLU A 222 33.23 -6.58 -4.51
N LYS A 223 33.91 -7.73 -4.57
CA LYS A 223 33.38 -8.97 -4.02
C LYS A 223 33.40 -8.89 -2.49
N SER A 224 32.24 -8.89 -1.85
CA SER A 224 32.14 -9.12 -0.40
C SER A 224 32.20 -10.62 -0.12
N THR A 225 33.07 -11.03 0.80
CA THR A 225 33.21 -12.44 1.19
C THR A 225 32.12 -12.78 2.22
N VAL A 226 31.54 -13.99 2.17
CA VAL A 226 30.47 -14.45 3.11
C VAL A 226 30.83 -14.22 4.59
N LYS A 227 32.13 -14.24 4.92
CA LYS A 227 32.65 -13.95 6.26
C LYS A 227 32.49 -12.48 6.67
N GLU A 228 32.61 -11.54 5.75
CA GLU A 228 32.41 -10.09 5.96
C GLU A 228 30.92 -9.72 6.03
N MET A 229 30.06 -10.51 5.39
CA MET A 229 28.60 -10.35 5.45
C MET A 229 28.02 -10.71 6.82
N ILE A 230 28.55 -11.77 7.46
CA ILE A 230 28.12 -12.20 8.80
C ILE A 230 28.68 -11.28 9.90
N LEU A 231 29.89 -10.72 9.72
CA LEU A 231 30.51 -9.81 10.68
C LEU A 231 29.89 -8.41 10.72
N SER A 232 29.07 -8.04 9.73
CA SER A 232 28.43 -6.72 9.63
C SER A 232 26.97 -6.66 10.05
N LEU A 233 26.36 -7.81 10.39
CA LEU A 233 24.99 -7.90 10.91
C LEU A 233 25.00 -7.70 12.43
#